data_AF-A0A1V4Q1X8-F1
#
_entry.id   AF-A0A1V4Q1X8-F1
#
_cell.length_a   1.000
_cell.length_b   1.000
_cell.length_c   1.000
_cell.angle_alpha   90.00
_cell.angle_beta   90.00
_cell.angle_gamma   90.00
#
_symmetry.space_group_name_H-M   'P 1'
#
loop_
_entity.id
_entity.type
_entity.pdbx_description
1 polymer ?
#
loop_
_entity_poly.entity_id
_entity_poly.type
_entity_poly.pdbx_seq_one_letter_code
_entity_poly.pdbx_strand_id
1 'polypeptide(L)' 'MCVTARCLREAGAVSADAPTALVTGASSGIGKGFAERFARNGHDVVLVARRVERLRALAESLERRFGVSAG' A
#
# COMPACT_ATOMS: atom_id res chain seq x y z
N MET A 1 2.60 21.37 -25.70
CA MET A 1 3.46 20.94 -24.58
C MET A 1 2.53 20.48 -23.46
N CYS A 2 2.30 19.17 -23.37
CA CYS A 2 1.20 18.55 -22.63
C CYS A 2 1.59 18.39 -21.16
N VAL A 3 1.04 19.22 -20.27
CA VAL A 3 1.23 19.09 -18.82
C VAL A 3 0.11 18.20 -18.26
N THR A 4 0.13 16.91 -18.59
CA THR A 4 -0.68 15.89 -17.91
C THR A 4 0.09 15.32 -16.74
N ALA A 5 0.25 16.11 -15.68
CA ALA A 5 0.79 15.66 -14.41
C ALA A 5 -0.25 15.90 -13.31
N ARG A 6 -1.24 14.99 -13.31
CA ARG A 6 -2.13 14.59 -12.23
C ARG A 6 -2.01 15.44 -10.95
N CYS A 7 -3.01 16.28 -10.70
CA CYS A 7 -3.27 16.87 -9.38
C CYS A 7 -3.22 15.79 -8.31
N LEU A 8 -2.32 15.97 -7.34
CA LEU A 8 -2.49 15.64 -5.93
C LEU A 8 -3.19 14.30 -5.63
N ARG A 9 -2.41 13.20 -5.59
CA ARG A 9 -2.83 12.02 -4.81
C ARG A 9 -2.23 12.15 -3.42
N GLU A 10 -2.95 12.89 -2.58
CA GLU A 10 -2.70 12.98 -1.16
C GLU A 10 -2.81 11.58 -0.52
N ALA A 11 -2.07 11.38 0.57
CA ALA A 11 -1.84 10.13 1.25
C ALA A 11 -3.08 9.19 1.31
N GLY A 12 -3.01 8.03 0.65
CA GLY A 12 -3.92 6.91 0.89
C GLY A 12 -5.11 6.72 -0.08
N ALA A 13 -5.14 7.36 -1.25
CA ALA A 13 -6.29 7.22 -2.15
C ALA A 13 -6.26 5.91 -2.97
N VAL A 14 -6.47 4.74 -2.36
CA VAL A 14 -6.67 3.46 -3.04
C VAL A 14 -7.41 3.63 -4.39
N SER A 15 -6.77 3.25 -5.49
CA SER A 15 -7.23 3.37 -6.87
C SER A 15 -8.54 2.63 -7.06
N ALA A 16 -9.53 3.30 -7.66
CA ALA A 16 -10.86 2.73 -7.86
C ALA A 16 -10.89 1.53 -8.83
N ASP A 17 -9.86 1.38 -9.68
CA ASP A 17 -9.78 0.33 -10.69
C ASP A 17 -9.01 -0.92 -10.23
N ALA A 18 -8.25 -0.84 -9.14
CA ALA A 18 -7.47 -1.95 -8.60
C ALA A 18 -8.13 -2.50 -7.32
N PRO A 19 -8.29 -3.82 -7.17
CA PRO A 19 -8.93 -4.38 -5.98
C PRO A 19 -8.11 -4.06 -4.72
N THR A 20 -8.78 -3.67 -3.63
CA THR A 20 -8.16 -3.33 -2.35
C THR A 20 -8.12 -4.53 -1.41
N ALA A 21 -6.99 -4.76 -0.75
CA ALA A 21 -6.85 -5.80 0.27
C ALA A 21 -6.66 -5.19 1.67
N LEU A 22 -7.53 -5.55 2.62
CA LEU A 22 -7.34 -5.24 4.05
C LEU A 22 -6.53 -6.36 4.71
N VAL A 23 -5.37 -6.02 5.28
CA VAL A 23 -4.48 -6.98 5.94
C VAL A 23 -4.36 -6.63 7.42
N THR A 24 -4.91 -7.49 8.27
CA THR A 24 -4.75 -7.40 9.72
C THR A 24 -3.47 -8.14 10.16
N GLY A 25 -2.79 -7.62 11.19
CA GLY A 25 -1.49 -8.14 11.61
C GLY A 25 -0.36 -7.88 10.61
N ALA A 26 -0.49 -6.89 9.70
CA ALA A 26 0.44 -6.64 8.61
C ALA A 26 1.90 -6.36 9.03
N SER A 27 2.14 -5.96 10.29
CA SER A 27 3.46 -5.55 10.76
C SER A 27 4.54 -6.65 10.77
N SER A 28 4.18 -7.95 10.70
CA SER A 28 5.13 -9.06 10.70
C SER A 28 4.52 -10.39 10.28
N GLY A 29 5.37 -11.40 10.08
CA GLY A 29 4.94 -12.78 9.83
C GLY A 29 4.11 -12.91 8.55
N ILE A 30 3.06 -13.72 8.64
CA ILE A 30 2.18 -14.05 7.50
C ILE A 30 1.46 -12.80 6.97
N GLY A 31 1.02 -11.91 7.86
CA GLY A 31 0.36 -10.65 7.46
C GLY A 31 1.25 -9.78 6.57
N LYS A 32 2.54 -9.64 6.93
CA LYS A 32 3.52 -8.94 6.08
C LYS A 32 3.67 -9.61 4.71
N GLY A 33 3.75 -10.94 4.69
CA GLY A 33 3.86 -11.72 3.45
C GLY A 33 2.66 -11.54 2.52
N PHE A 34 1.44 -11.51 3.06
CA PHE A 34 0.24 -11.23 2.29
C PHE A 34 0.22 -9.79 1.76
N ALA A 35 0.58 -8.80 2.58
CA ALA A 35 0.66 -7.42 2.13
C ALA A 35 1.62 -7.25 0.94
N GLU A 36 2.80 -7.90 1.01
CA GLU A 36 3.76 -7.91 -0.10
C GLU A 36 3.22 -8.63 -1.35
N ARG A 37 2.49 -9.74 -1.17
CA ARG A 37 1.90 -10.49 -2.28
C ARG A 37 0.81 -9.69 -3.00
N PHE A 38 -0.07 -9.03 -2.24
CA PHE A 38 -1.12 -8.18 -2.80
C PHE A 38 -0.54 -6.98 -3.54
N ALA A 39 0.42 -6.29 -2.92
CA ALA A 39 1.11 -5.16 -3.56
C ALA A 39 1.80 -5.57 -4.87
N ARG A 40 2.48 -6.73 -4.89
CA ARG A 40 3.12 -7.26 -6.11
C ARG A 40 2.13 -7.52 -7.24
N ASN A 41 0.91 -7.90 -6.90
CA ASN A 41 -0.15 -8.14 -7.87
C ASN A 41 -0.85 -6.84 -8.33
N GLY A 42 -0.40 -5.68 -7.84
CA GLY A 42 -0.98 -4.37 -8.19
C GLY A 42 -2.21 -4.00 -7.37
N HIS A 43 -2.47 -4.71 -6.26
CA HIS A 43 -3.53 -4.34 -5.33
C HIS A 43 -3.05 -3.26 -4.37
N ASP A 44 -3.92 -2.29 -4.13
CA ASP A 44 -3.74 -1.39 -3.00
C ASP A 44 -4.04 -2.12 -1.69
N VAL A 45 -3.36 -1.73 -0.63
CA VAL A 45 -3.35 -2.48 0.63
C VAL A 45 -3.61 -1.58 1.81
N VAL A 46 -4.60 -1.94 2.62
CA VAL A 46 -4.87 -1.29 3.91
C VAL A 46 -4.22 -2.13 5.01
N LEU A 47 -3.32 -1.54 5.78
CA LEU A 47 -2.46 -2.24 6.72
C LEU A 47 -2.88 -1.95 8.17
N VAL A 48 -3.29 -3.00 8.90
CA VAL A 48 -3.73 -2.86 10.30
C VAL A 48 -2.84 -3.67 11.23
N ALA A 49 -2.22 -3.02 12.21
CA ALA A 49 -1.42 -3.65 13.25
C ALA A 49 -1.18 -2.68 14.43
N ARG A 50 -0.71 -3.23 15.56
CA ARG A 50 -0.47 -2.47 16.80
C ARG A 50 0.80 -1.61 16.79
N ARG A 51 1.74 -1.87 15.87
CA ARG A 51 3.05 -1.21 15.82
C ARG A 51 3.14 -0.28 14.62
N VAL A 52 2.95 1.02 14.87
CA VAL A 52 2.82 2.06 13.83
C VAL A 52 4.11 2.23 13.04
N GLU A 53 5.26 2.17 13.69
CA GLU A 53 6.57 2.39 13.06
C GLU A 53 6.87 1.28 12.03
N ARG A 54 6.51 0.03 12.36
CA ARG A 54 6.65 -1.11 11.44
C ARG A 54 5.67 -1.03 10.28
N LEU A 55 4.46 -0.53 10.53
CA LEU A 55 3.46 -0.29 9.48
C LEU A 55 3.93 0.76 8.49
N ARG A 56 4.42 1.91 8.96
CA ARG A 56 4.93 2.99 8.11
C ARG A 56 6.10 2.53 7.25
N ALA A 57 7.08 1.85 7.85
CA ALA A 57 8.21 1.29 7.11
C ALA A 57 7.78 0.23 6.07
N LEU A 58 6.74 -0.55 6.37
CA LEU A 58 6.17 -1.50 5.42
C LEU A 58 5.46 -0.76 4.29
N ALA A 59 4.59 0.20 4.59
CA ALA A 59 3.88 1.01 3.61
C ALA A 59 4.87 1.65 2.61
N GLU A 60 5.84 2.43 3.09
CA GLU A 60 6.87 3.06 2.25
C GLU A 60 7.66 2.06 1.40
N SER A 61 7.88 0.84 1.91
CA SER A 61 8.53 -0.23 1.16
C SER A 61 7.64 -0.75 0.02
N LEU A 62 6.35 -0.97 0.29
CA LEU A 62 5.39 -1.46 -0.70
C LEU A 62 5.14 -0.43 -1.80
N GLU A 63 4.94 0.83 -1.44
CA GLU A 63 4.71 1.92 -2.39
C GLU A 63 5.92 2.11 -3.32
N ARG A 64 7.15 2.13 -2.76
CA ARG A 64 8.37 2.28 -3.57
C ARG A 64 8.65 1.08 -4.47
N ARG A 65 8.34 -0.14 -4.03
CA ARG A 65 8.68 -1.37 -4.77
C ARG A 65 7.66 -1.72 -5.84
N PHE A 66 6.39 -1.42 -5.61
CA PHE A 66 5.29 -1.90 -6.44
C PHE A 66 4.42 -0.79 -7.03
N GLY A 67 4.60 0.47 -6.61
CA GLY A 67 3.82 1.60 -7.11
C GLY A 67 2.33 1.57 -6.70
N VAL A 68 1.99 0.79 -5.68
CA VAL A 68 0.65 0.72 -5.08
C VAL A 68 0.51 1.75 -3.96
N SER A 69 -0.71 1.97 -3.48
CA SER A 69 -1.02 2.71 -2.25
C SER A 69 -1.02 1.74 -1.06
N ALA A 70 -0.33 2.10 0.02
CA ALA A 70 -0.32 1.31 1.26
C ALA A 70 -0.55 2.21 2.48
N GLY A 71 -1.67 2.00 3.19
CA GLY A 71 -2.11 2.89 4.28
C GLY A 71 -2.66 2.17 5.49
#